data_AF-A0A432MKS7-F1
#
_entry.id   AF-A0A432MKS7-F1
#
_cell.length_a   1.000
_cell.length_b   1.000
_cell.length_c   1.000
_cell.angle_alpha   90.00
_cell.angle_beta   90.00
_cell.angle_gamma   90.00
#
_symmetry.space_group_name_H-M   'P 1'
#
loop_
_entity.id
_entity.type
_entity.pdbx_description
1 polymer ?
#
loop_
_entity_poly.entity_id
_entity_poly.type
_entity_poly.pdbx_seq_one_letter_code
_entity_poly.pdbx_strand_id
1 'polypeptide(L)'
;MATDRANDLQAFRSFIDEQLASGATDLTLDEALARWEYENSPEEEREETLRAIQRGLDDMYAGRTVDAFEFVERMRQKLQPTNKP
;
A
#
# COMPACT_ATOMS: atom_id res chain seq x y z
N MET A 1 15.10 1.01 -15.59
CA MET A 1 14.52 1.38 -14.28
C MET A 1 13.51 0.31 -13.89
N ALA A 2 13.11 0.18 -12.62
CA ALA A 2 12.11 -0.83 -12.20
C ALA A 2 10.75 -0.65 -12.93
N THR A 3 10.40 0.60 -13.24
CA THR A 3 9.26 1.00 -14.08
C THR A 3 9.38 0.58 -15.56
N ASP A 4 10.58 0.42 -16.10
CA ASP A 4 10.76 -0.10 -17.48
C ASP A 4 10.46 -1.59 -17.55
N ARG A 5 10.82 -2.35 -16.51
CA ARG A 5 10.51 -3.78 -16.40
C ARG A 5 9.03 -4.00 -16.13
N ALA A 6 8.40 -3.19 -15.28
CA ALA A 6 6.97 -3.28 -14.97
C ALA A 6 6.06 -3.27 -16.21
N ASN A 7 6.46 -2.51 -17.25
CA ASN A 7 5.72 -2.35 -18.50
C ASN A 7 6.19 -3.33 -19.63
N ASP A 8 7.11 -4.25 -19.33
CA ASP A 8 7.63 -5.22 -20.28
C ASP A 8 6.77 -6.51 -20.26
N LEU A 9 6.07 -6.77 -21.36
CA LEU A 9 5.21 -7.96 -21.53
C LEU A 9 6.00 -9.27 -21.51
N GLN A 10 7.24 -9.28 -22.00
CA GLN A 10 8.10 -10.46 -21.98
C GLN A 10 8.57 -10.75 -20.55
N ALA A 11 8.88 -9.72 -19.79
CA ALA A 11 9.24 -9.84 -18.37
C ALA A 11 8.06 -10.33 -17.53
N PHE A 12 6.85 -9.80 -17.77
CA PHE A 12 5.64 -10.25 -17.10
C PHE A 12 5.32 -11.73 -17.43
N ARG A 13 5.41 -12.12 -18.70
CA ARG A 13 5.24 -13.52 -19.10
C ARG A 13 6.20 -14.46 -18.35
N SER A 14 7.48 -14.08 -18.29
CA SER A 14 8.49 -14.89 -17.60
C SER A 14 8.18 -15.03 -16.11
N PHE A 15 7.72 -13.96 -15.47
CA PHE A 15 7.27 -13.98 -14.07
C PHE A 15 6.09 -14.93 -13.86
N ILE A 16 5.08 -14.89 -14.72
CA ILE A 16 3.92 -15.80 -14.62
C ILE A 16 4.34 -17.26 -14.80
N ASP A 17 5.22 -17.54 -15.77
CA ASP A 17 5.76 -18.89 -15.98
C ASP A 17 6.49 -19.42 -14.72
N GLU A 18 7.26 -18.55 -14.03
CA GLU A 18 7.91 -18.88 -12.75
C GLU A 18 6.90 -19.11 -11.60
N GLN A 19 5.89 -18.27 -11.46
CA GLN A 19 4.85 -18.45 -10.43
C GLN A 19 4.11 -19.78 -10.61
N LEU A 20 3.72 -20.11 -11.85
CA LEU A 20 3.07 -21.36 -12.18
C LEU A 20 3.98 -22.57 -11.91
N ALA A 21 5.28 -22.48 -12.22
CA ALA A 21 6.25 -23.54 -11.94
C ALA A 21 6.46 -23.75 -10.43
N SER A 22 6.33 -22.68 -9.61
CA SER A 22 6.46 -22.75 -8.15
C SER A 22 5.22 -23.32 -7.43
N GLY A 23 4.17 -23.67 -8.17
CA GLY A 23 2.93 -24.21 -7.60
C GLY A 23 1.95 -23.15 -7.13
N ALA A 24 2.13 -21.89 -7.55
CA ALA A 24 1.22 -20.79 -7.27
C ALA A 24 -0.03 -20.84 -8.18
N THR A 25 -0.64 -22.01 -8.33
CA THR A 25 -1.79 -22.25 -9.23
C THR A 25 -3.10 -21.66 -8.72
N ASP A 26 -3.16 -21.32 -7.43
CA ASP A 26 -4.34 -20.74 -6.79
C ASP A 26 -4.36 -19.20 -6.84
N LEU A 27 -3.32 -18.55 -7.38
CA LEU A 27 -3.30 -17.11 -7.58
C LEU A 27 -4.29 -16.70 -8.66
N THR A 28 -5.19 -15.80 -8.32
CA THR A 28 -6.00 -15.11 -9.30
C THR A 28 -5.15 -14.17 -10.15
N LEU A 29 -5.67 -13.78 -11.33
CA LEU A 29 -5.00 -12.81 -12.20
C LEU A 29 -4.73 -11.49 -11.48
N ASP A 30 -5.69 -11.00 -10.70
CA ASP A 30 -5.57 -9.73 -9.97
C ASP A 30 -4.47 -9.81 -8.90
N GLU A 31 -4.38 -10.93 -8.18
CA GLU A 31 -3.32 -11.13 -7.19
C GLU A 31 -1.94 -11.28 -7.86
N ALA A 32 -1.86 -11.94 -9.01
CA ALA A 32 -0.62 -12.06 -9.76
C ALA A 32 -0.15 -10.70 -10.30
N LEU A 33 -1.07 -9.86 -10.77
CA LEU A 33 -0.78 -8.49 -11.22
C LEU A 33 -0.35 -7.60 -10.05
N ALA A 34 -1.07 -7.63 -8.92
CA ALA A 34 -0.70 -6.87 -7.73
C ALA A 34 0.68 -7.26 -7.20
N ARG A 35 1.02 -8.56 -7.26
CA ARG A 35 2.35 -9.05 -6.90
C ARG A 35 3.43 -8.60 -7.87
N TRP A 36 3.15 -8.64 -9.18
CA TRP A 36 4.06 -8.12 -10.20
C TRP A 36 4.34 -6.63 -10.00
N GLU A 37 3.31 -5.83 -9.77
CA GLU A 37 3.43 -4.41 -9.48
C GLU A 37 4.28 -4.18 -8.24
N TYR A 38 3.96 -4.88 -7.14
CA TYR A 38 4.74 -4.82 -5.91
C TYR A 38 6.22 -5.16 -6.16
N GLU A 39 6.52 -6.23 -6.90
CA GLU A 39 7.90 -6.65 -7.21
C GLU A 39 8.66 -5.69 -8.14
N ASN A 40 7.96 -4.79 -8.84
CA ASN A 40 8.57 -3.76 -9.69
C ASN A 40 8.42 -2.34 -9.12
N SER A 41 7.78 -2.16 -7.97
CA SER A 41 7.75 -0.87 -7.28
C SER A 41 9.16 -0.44 -6.84
N PRO A 42 9.50 0.85 -6.94
CA PRO A 42 10.73 1.41 -6.38
C PRO A 42 10.93 1.02 -4.92
N GLU A 43 12.16 0.74 -4.52
CA GLU A 43 12.50 0.35 -3.15
C GLU A 43 12.08 1.41 -2.12
N GLU A 44 12.17 2.69 -2.49
CA GLU A 44 11.76 3.82 -1.66
C GLU A 44 10.26 3.81 -1.33
N GLU A 45 9.38 3.51 -2.30
CA GLU A 45 7.93 3.40 -2.09
C GLU A 45 7.58 2.20 -1.18
N ARG A 46 8.33 1.10 -1.31
CA ARG A 46 8.15 -0.07 -0.44
C ARG A 46 8.56 0.23 1.00
N GLU A 47 9.71 0.88 1.18
CA GLU A 47 10.18 1.28 2.50
C GLU A 47 9.21 2.26 3.16
N GLU A 48 8.68 3.23 2.42
CA GLU A 48 7.69 4.17 2.93
C GLU A 48 6.42 3.43 3.37
N THR A 49 5.92 2.51 2.53
CA THR A 49 4.74 1.70 2.84
C THR A 49 4.95 0.86 4.11
N LEU A 50 6.10 0.18 4.22
CA LEU A 50 6.45 -0.63 5.39
C LEU A 50 6.55 0.23 6.66
N ARG A 51 7.21 1.40 6.57
CA ARG A 51 7.30 2.35 7.69
C ARG A 51 5.92 2.87 8.10
N ALA A 52 5.04 3.15 7.15
CA ALA A 52 3.68 3.62 7.44
C ALA A 52 2.86 2.55 8.16
N ILE A 53 2.91 1.29 7.70
CA ILE A 53 2.26 0.15 8.35
C ILE A 53 2.80 -0.02 9.77
N GLN A 54 4.12 -0.03 9.93
CA GLN A 54 4.76 -0.25 11.23
C GLN A 54 4.40 0.86 12.22
N ARG A 55 4.39 2.12 11.78
CA ARG A 55 3.95 3.26 12.58
C ARG A 55 2.49 3.12 13.01
N GLY A 56 1.60 2.71 12.10
CA GLY A 56 0.19 2.48 12.42
C GLY A 56 0.00 1.39 13.47
N LEU A 57 0.76 0.29 13.37
CA LEU A 57 0.76 -0.78 14.36
C LEU A 57 1.31 -0.29 15.72
N ASP A 58 2.41 0.45 15.72
CA ASP A 58 2.98 1.03 16.95
C ASP A 58 2.00 1.99 17.64
N ASP A 59 1.28 2.80 16.87
CA ASP A 59 0.24 3.70 17.38
C ASP A 59 -0.94 2.91 17.96
N MET A 60 -1.35 1.82 17.32
CA MET A 60 -2.38 0.90 17.83
C MET A 60 -1.96 0.25 19.15
N TYR A 61 -0.76 -0.35 19.21
CA TYR A 61 -0.27 -1.02 20.41
C TYR A 61 -0.02 -0.06 21.58
N ALA A 62 0.36 1.19 21.28
CA ALA A 62 0.52 2.22 22.30
C ALA A 62 -0.79 2.91 22.71
N GLY A 63 -1.94 2.50 22.14
CA GLY A 63 -3.24 3.11 22.44
C GLY A 63 -3.37 4.58 21.98
N ARG A 64 -2.61 4.98 20.95
CA ARG A 64 -2.65 6.33 20.36
C ARG A 64 -3.68 6.47 19.23
N THR A 65 -4.38 5.40 18.88
CA THR A 65 -5.48 5.42 17.93
C THR A 65 -6.72 6.10 18.51
N VAL A 66 -7.48 6.78 17.67
CA VAL A 66 -8.77 7.39 18.01
C VAL A 66 -9.87 6.79 17.14
N ASP A 67 -11.11 6.90 17.59
CA ASP A 67 -12.25 6.56 16.74
C ASP A 67 -12.29 7.45 15.49
N ALA A 68 -12.61 6.86 14.34
CA ALA A 68 -12.58 7.54 13.06
C ALA A 68 -13.61 8.69 12.99
N PHE A 69 -14.81 8.51 13.56
CA PHE A 69 -15.84 9.54 13.57
C PHE A 69 -15.51 10.64 14.56
N GLU A 70 -14.94 10.30 15.71
CA GLU A 70 -14.44 11.29 16.66
C GLU A 70 -13.34 12.17 16.05
N PHE A 71 -12.40 11.57 15.31
CA PHE A 71 -11.37 12.31 14.57
C PHE A 71 -11.98 13.29 13.56
N VAL A 72 -12.95 12.83 12.77
CA VAL A 72 -13.62 13.67 11.75
C VAL A 72 -14.34 14.85 12.40
N GLU A 73 -15.07 14.65 13.50
CA GLU A 73 -15.74 15.75 14.21
C GLU A 73 -14.73 16.76 14.79
N ARG A 74 -13.64 16.28 15.41
CA ARG A 74 -12.56 17.14 15.92
C ARG A 74 -11.93 17.98 14.80
N MET A 75 -11.70 17.38 13.63
CA MET A 75 -11.15 18.08 12.47
C MET A 75 -12.13 19.11 11.91
N ARG A 76 -13.42 18.77 11.84
CA ARG A 76 -14.47 19.71 11.41
C ARG A 76 -14.55 20.93 12.33
N GLN A 77 -14.43 20.74 13.64
CA GLN A 77 -14.42 21.85 14.61
C GLN A 77 -13.18 22.74 14.46
N LYS A 78 -12.00 22.16 14.23
CA LYS A 78 -10.74 22.91 14.05
C LYS A 78 -10.70 23.73 12.75
N LEU A 79 -11.33 23.23 11.69
CA LEU A 79 -11.32 23.86 10.37
C LEU A 79 -12.47 24.85 10.16
N GLN A 80 -13.40 24.97 11.12
CA GLN A 80 -14.38 26.04 11.07
C GLN A 80 -13.67 27.40 11.25
N PRO A 81 -13.79 28.33 10.29
CA PRO A 81 -13.21 29.65 10.45
C PRO A 81 -13.84 30.30 11.68
N THR A 82 -13.00 30.73 12.62
CA THR A 82 -13.42 31.58 13.73
C THR A 82 -13.98 32.88 13.16
N ASN A 83 -15.27 32.92 12.86
CA ASN A 83 -16.01 34.17 12.76
C ASN A 83 -16.05 34.75 14.17
N LYS A 84 -15.08 35.59 14.47
CA LYS A 84 -15.11 36.45 15.64
C LYS A 84 -15.93 37.70 15.27
N PRO A 85 -16.89 38.12 16.11
CA PRO A 85 -17.75 39.28 15.85
C PRO A 85 -16.97 40.59 15.70
#